data_AF-A0A443YK29-F1
#
_entry.id   AF-A0A443YK29-F1
#
_cell.length_a   1.000
_cell.length_b   1.000
_cell.length_c   1.000
_cell.angle_alpha   90.00
_cell.angle_beta   90.00
_cell.angle_gamma   90.00
#
_symmetry.space_group_name_H-M   'P 1'
#
loop_
_entity.id
_entity.type
_entity.pdbx_description
1 polymer ?
#
loop_
_entity_poly.entity_id
_entity_poly.type
_entity_poly.pdbx_seq_one_letter_code
_entity_poly.pdbx_strand_id
1 'polypeptide(L)'
;MAETSAGAAPKQGFSWMGLLFGGMYFAGYGKLVKGLIMGALSFIPLTAIAVHIYAGIKARKELPVGEQAFSWMNAIIVFCVTSAITGAVLYIVQGA
;
A
#
# COMPACT_ATOMS: atom_id res chain seq x y z
N MET A 1 32.32 -7.03 9.47
CA MET A 1 31.69 -5.79 8.98
C MET A 1 30.44 -5.60 9.80
N ALA A 2 30.36 -4.54 10.61
CA ALA A 2 29.29 -4.33 11.56
C ALA A 2 27.98 -4.04 10.81
N GLU A 3 27.01 -4.94 10.93
CA GLU A 3 25.66 -4.71 10.44
C GLU A 3 25.03 -3.61 11.28
N THR A 4 24.93 -2.43 10.68
CA THR A 4 24.24 -1.27 11.21
C THR A 4 22.78 -1.66 11.42
N SER A 5 22.40 -1.91 12.68
CA SER A 5 21.01 -2.00 13.10
C SER A 5 20.39 -0.61 12.93
N ALA A 6 19.89 -0.34 11.71
CA ALA A 6 19.19 0.88 11.39
C ALA A 6 18.01 1.01 12.37
N GLY A 7 18.11 2.01 13.25
CA GLY A 7 17.25 2.16 14.42
C GLY A 7 15.78 2.09 14.09
N ALA A 8 15.04 1.40 14.96
CA ALA A 8 13.59 1.30 14.92
C ALA A 8 12.97 2.69 14.73
N ALA A 9 12.34 2.93 13.58
CA ALA A 9 11.63 4.17 13.35
C ALA A 9 10.50 4.29 14.39
N PRO A 10 10.25 5.48 14.97
CA PRO A 10 9.23 5.62 16.00
C PRO A 10 7.87 5.12 15.49
N LYS A 11 7.21 4.26 16.29
CA LYS A 11 5.89 3.64 16.00
C LYS A 11 4.72 4.64 15.98
N GLN A 12 5.01 5.94 16.06
CA GLN A 12 4.03 7.02 16.11
C GLN A 12 4.38 8.07 15.05
N GLY A 13 3.43 8.36 14.17
CA GLY A 13 3.55 9.42 13.17
C GLY A 13 2.93 9.07 11.83
N PHE A 14 2.92 10.06 10.95
CA PHE A 14 2.46 9.92 9.58
C PHE A 14 3.50 9.22 8.70
N SER A 15 3.04 8.36 7.78
CA SER A 15 3.86 7.74 6.75
C SER A 15 3.58 8.36 5.40
N TRP A 16 4.56 9.08 4.86
CA TRP A 16 4.52 9.56 3.48
C TRP A 16 4.44 8.41 2.47
N MET A 17 5.15 7.31 2.75
CA MET A 17 5.11 6.13 1.88
C MET A 17 3.75 5.42 1.95
N GLY A 18 3.11 5.41 3.13
CA GLY A 18 1.74 4.94 3.27
C GLY A 18 0.76 5.82 2.48
N LEU A 19 0.91 7.14 2.55
CA LEU A 19 0.06 8.09 1.83
C LEU A 19 0.18 7.92 0.31
N LEU A 20 1.39 7.81 -0.24
CA LEU A 20 1.59 7.80 -1.69
C LEU A 20 1.31 6.44 -2.32
N PHE A 21 1.61 5.35 -1.60
CA PHE A 21 1.56 3.99 -2.16
C PHE A 21 0.45 3.12 -1.57
N GLY A 22 -0.32 3.63 -0.60
CA GLY A 22 -1.58 3.04 -0.15
C GLY A 22 -1.50 1.53 0.11
N GLY A 23 -2.34 0.77 -0.61
CA GLY A 23 -2.40 -0.68 -0.51
C GLY A 23 -1.11 -1.40 -0.90
N MET A 24 -0.33 -0.88 -1.85
CA MET A 24 0.96 -1.47 -2.25
C MET A 24 1.98 -1.40 -1.12
N TYR A 25 1.96 -0.32 -0.33
CA TYR A 25 2.85 -0.17 0.82
C TYR A 25 2.54 -1.22 1.89
N PHE A 26 1.26 -1.46 2.18
CA PHE A 26 0.82 -2.52 3.10
C PHE A 26 1.19 -3.92 2.59
N ALA A 27 1.01 -4.16 1.29
CA ALA A 27 1.36 -5.43 0.64
C ALA A 27 2.87 -5.74 0.75
N GLY A 28 3.73 -4.74 0.53
CA GLY A 28 5.18 -4.93 0.62
C GLY A 28 5.67 -5.27 2.03
N TYR A 29 4.93 -4.92 3.08
CA TYR A 29 5.20 -5.37 4.45
C TYR A 29 4.44 -6.67 4.84
N GLY A 30 3.97 -7.43 3.85
CA GLY A 30 3.34 -8.74 4.05
C GLY A 30 1.83 -8.71 4.34
N LYS A 31 1.20 -7.53 4.41
CA LYS A 31 -0.25 -7.40 4.62
C LYS A 31 -1.00 -7.43 3.27
N LEU A 32 -0.82 -8.50 2.50
CA LEU A 32 -1.36 -8.68 1.15
C LEU A 32 -2.89 -8.46 1.06
N VAL A 33 -3.66 -9.12 1.93
CA VAL A 33 -5.12 -9.01 1.96
C VAL A 33 -5.57 -7.57 2.17
N LYS A 34 -4.91 -6.87 3.10
CA LYS A 34 -5.22 -5.46 3.38
C LYS A 34 -4.85 -4.57 2.20
N GLY A 35 -3.72 -4.85 1.55
CA GLY A 35 -3.31 -4.17 0.32
C GLY A 35 -4.35 -4.31 -0.81
N LEU A 36 -4.88 -5.51 -1.01
CA LEU A 36 -5.93 -5.78 -2.01
C LEU A 36 -7.25 -5.07 -1.69
N ILE A 37 -7.70 -5.10 -0.42
CA ILE A 37 -8.91 -4.38 0.00
C ILE A 37 -8.75 -2.88 -0.24
N MET A 38 -7.61 -2.31 0.13
CA MET A 38 -7.32 -0.89 -0.08
C MET A 38 -7.24 -0.56 -1.57
N GLY A 39 -6.70 -1.46 -2.40
CA GLY A 39 -6.71 -1.34 -3.86
C GLY A 39 -8.12 -1.33 -4.43
N ALA A 40 -8.97 -2.27 -4.02
CA ALA A 40 -10.37 -2.35 -4.45
C ALA A 40 -11.18 -1.11 -4.02
N LEU A 41 -10.99 -0.64 -2.78
CA LEU A 41 -11.62 0.59 -2.30
C LEU A 41 -11.08 1.84 -3.00
N SER A 42 -9.90 1.82 -3.59
CA SER A 42 -9.34 2.96 -4.33
C SER A 42 -9.87 3.06 -5.77
N PHE A 43 -10.79 2.19 -6.18
CA PHE A 43 -11.39 2.25 -7.51
C PHE A 43 -12.24 3.51 -7.73
N ILE A 44 -12.95 3.99 -6.69
CA ILE A 44 -13.70 5.25 -6.76
C ILE A 44 -12.73 6.40 -6.38
N PRO A 45 -12.57 7.45 -7.19
CA PRO A 45 -11.56 8.50 -6.94
C PRO A 45 -11.65 9.14 -5.55
N LEU A 46 -12.87 9.39 -5.06
CA LEU A 46 -13.12 9.95 -3.73
C LEU A 46 -12.71 8.99 -2.61
N THR A 47 -13.00 7.69 -2.74
CA THR A 47 -12.59 6.70 -1.73
C THR A 47 -11.10 6.42 -1.80
N ALA A 48 -10.47 6.58 -2.97
CA ALA A 48 -9.02 6.49 -3.11
C ALA A 48 -8.31 7.51 -2.21
N ILE A 49 -8.74 8.77 -2.21
CA ILE A 49 -8.15 9.80 -1.34
C ILE A 49 -8.25 9.39 0.13
N ALA A 50 -9.43 8.93 0.56
CA ALA A 50 -9.65 8.47 1.94
C ALA A 50 -8.76 7.26 2.30
N VAL A 51 -8.62 6.28 1.40
CA VAL A 51 -7.77 5.11 1.58
C VAL A 51 -6.30 5.50 1.72
N HIS A 52 -5.80 6.42 0.89
CA HIS A 52 -4.42 6.89 0.94
C HIS A 52 -4.14 7.69 2.22
N ILE A 53 -5.06 8.57 2.65
CA ILE A 53 -4.93 9.27 3.93
C ILE A 53 -4.92 8.26 5.09
N TYR A 54 -5.85 7.30 5.09
CA TYR A 54 -5.89 6.23 6.07
C TYR A 54 -4.57 5.45 6.10
N ALA A 55 -4.03 5.09 4.93
CA ALA A 55 -2.76 4.40 4.80
C ALA A 55 -1.61 5.22 5.39
N GLY A 56 -1.56 6.53 5.12
CA GLY A 56 -0.57 7.43 5.69
C GLY A 56 -0.60 7.48 7.23
N ILE A 57 -1.80 7.52 7.82
CA ILE A 57 -1.96 7.56 9.29
C ILE A 57 -1.66 6.20 9.95
N LYS A 58 -2.04 5.09 9.30
CA LYS A 58 -1.96 3.75 9.90
C LYS A 58 -0.69 2.98 9.59
N ALA A 59 0.03 3.31 8.51
CA ALA A 59 1.19 2.53 8.08
C ALA A 59 2.28 2.42 9.16
N ARG A 60 2.67 3.51 9.84
CA ARG A 60 3.68 3.43 10.92
C ARG A 60 3.18 2.71 12.17
N LYS A 61 1.87 2.62 12.36
CA LYS A 61 1.24 1.97 13.52
C LYS A 61 1.06 0.47 13.35
N GLU A 62 0.89 0.03 12.11
CA GLU A 62 0.52 -1.36 11.80
C GLU A 62 1.56 -2.14 11.01
N LEU A 63 2.50 -1.45 10.36
CA LEU A 63 3.53 -2.09 9.55
C LEU A 63 4.86 -2.10 10.32
N PRO A 64 5.64 -3.19 10.22
CA PRO A 64 6.97 -3.31 10.82
C PRO A 64 8.03 -2.49 10.03
N VAL A 65 7.81 -1.19 9.88
CA VAL A 65 8.70 -0.28 9.12
C VAL A 65 10.04 -0.16 9.84
N GLY A 66 11.10 -0.63 9.19
CA GLY A 66 12.45 -0.68 9.77
C GLY A 66 12.74 -1.94 10.57
N GLU A 67 11.72 -2.74 10.89
CA GLU A 67 11.87 -4.06 11.55
C GLU A 67 11.87 -5.21 10.54
N GLN A 68 11.20 -5.03 9.39
CA GLN A 68 11.12 -6.02 8.30
C GLN A 68 11.55 -5.40 6.96
N ALA A 69 12.21 -6.20 6.13
CA ALA A 69 12.50 -5.82 4.75
C ALA A 69 11.21 -5.73 3.91
N PHE A 70 11.17 -4.74 3.02
CA PHE A 70 10.05 -4.54 2.09
C PHE A 70 10.11 -5.57 0.96
N SER A 71 9.04 -6.35 0.80
CA SER A 71 8.87 -7.28 -0.33
C SER A 71 8.33 -6.54 -1.55
N TRP A 72 9.24 -6.20 -2.46
CA TRP A 72 8.88 -5.62 -3.76
C TRP A 72 8.00 -6.55 -4.59
N MET A 73 8.22 -7.87 -4.50
CA MET A 73 7.40 -8.87 -5.19
C MET A 73 5.93 -8.75 -4.78
N ASN A 74 5.65 -8.65 -3.47
CA ASN A 74 4.29 -8.51 -2.96
C ASN A 74 3.64 -7.19 -3.40
N ALA A 75 4.40 -6.10 -3.40
CA ALA A 75 3.91 -4.81 -3.86
C ALA A 75 3.56 -4.83 -5.36
N ILE A 76 4.42 -5.44 -6.19
CA ILE A 76 4.20 -5.59 -7.63
C ILE A 76 2.98 -6.46 -7.92
N ILE A 77 2.80 -7.57 -7.21
CA ILE A 77 1.61 -8.44 -7.39
C ILE A 77 0.34 -7.64 -7.14
N VAL A 78 0.26 -6.91 -6.02
CA VAL A 78 -0.91 -6.08 -5.71
C VAL A 78 -1.08 -4.98 -6.75
N PHE A 79 -0.01 -4.31 -7.18
CA PHE A 79 -0.08 -3.32 -8.25
C PHE A 79 -0.66 -3.89 -9.56
N CYS A 80 -0.16 -5.04 -10.02
CA CYS A 80 -0.63 -5.69 -11.24
C CYS A 80 -2.10 -6.10 -11.14
N VAL A 81 -2.51 -6.70 -10.03
CA VAL A 81 -3.92 -7.09 -9.80
C VAL A 81 -4.82 -5.87 -9.78
N THR A 82 -4.45 -4.83 -9.04
CA THR A 82 -5.27 -3.61 -8.92
C THR A 82 -5.36 -2.88 -10.26
N SER A 83 -4.25 -2.82 -11.00
CA SER A 83 -4.20 -2.20 -12.34
C SER A 83 -5.02 -2.98 -13.37
N ALA A 84 -4.94 -4.32 -13.37
CA ALA A 84 -5.73 -5.16 -14.26
C ALA A 84 -7.22 -5.00 -14.01
N ILE A 85 -7.66 -5.00 -12.75
CA ILE A 85 -9.06 -4.76 -12.37
C ILE A 85 -9.48 -3.35 -12.79
N THR A 86 -8.69 -2.34 -12.45
CA THR A 86 -9.02 -0.94 -12.77
C THR A 86 -9.12 -0.74 -14.28
N GLY A 87 -8.16 -1.28 -15.04
CA GLY A 87 -8.17 -1.24 -16.50
C GLY A 87 -9.38 -1.95 -17.10
N ALA A 88 -9.75 -3.12 -16.59
CA ALA A 88 -10.93 -3.85 -17.04
C ALA A 88 -12.23 -3.06 -16.77
N VAL A 89 -12.38 -2.46 -15.58
CA VAL A 89 -13.58 -1.67 -15.28
C VAL A 89 -13.62 -0.38 -16.10
N LEU A 90 -12.50 0.32 -16.27
CA LEU A 90 -12.44 1.51 -17.12
C LEU A 90 -12.79 1.16 -18.58
N TYR A 91 -12.30 0.04 -19.09
CA TYR A 91 -12.67 -0.46 -20.42
C TYR A 91 -14.18 -0.71 -20.55
N ILE A 92 -14.81 -1.35 -19.56
CA ILE A 92 -16.26 -1.58 -19.53
C ILE A 92 -17.04 -0.26 -19.47
N VAL A 93 -16.62 0.68 -18.60
CA VAL A 93 -17.30 1.97 -18.39
C VAL A 93 -17.20 2.88 -19.61
N GLN A 94 -16.09 2.83 -20.37
CA GLN A 94 -15.87 3.66 -21.55
C GLN A 94 -16.54 3.14 -22.82
N GLY A 95 -17.22 1.98 -22.76
CA GLY A 95 -17.99 1.42 -23.86
C GLY A 95 -17.11 0.61 -24.82
N ALA A 96 -17.03 -0.69 -24.54
CA ALA A 96 -16.96 -1.71 -25.59
C ALA A 96 -18.39 -2.04 -26.05
#